data_AF-A0A3E0GY85-F1
#
_entry.id   AF-A0A3E0GY85-F1
#
_cell.length_a   1.000
_cell.length_b   1.000
_cell.length_c   1.000
_cell.angle_alpha   90.00
_cell.angle_beta   90.00
_cell.angle_gamma   90.00
#
_symmetry.space_group_name_H-M   'P 1'
#
loop_
_entity.id
_entity.type
_entity.pdbx_description
1 polymer ?
#
loop_
_entity_poly.entity_id
_entity_poly.type
_entity_poly.pdbx_seq_one_letter_code
_entity_poly.pdbx_strand_id
1 'polypeptide(L)'
;MSLRHALLGLLNLGPNSGYALAKLFEDPLRQIWNARSHQLYPELARLAADGHVDVVEEGARGKRVYTITEEGRAELRHWLVDVEPDRTMRSETYLRAWLLSIALSRDDALCVLDKDIAALRARREGILSVLERSAAISPPYGPHNLSIDLSLRLTDAMLGWSEEAARRIAGRP
;
A
#
# COMPACT_ATOMS: atom_id res chain seq x y z
N MET A 1 1.49 7.61 11.55
CA MET A 1 0.77 8.50 10.61
C MET A 1 -0.09 7.74 9.63
N SER A 2 0.46 6.75 8.93
CA SER A 2 -0.26 6.12 7.84
C SER A 2 -1.40 5.19 8.35
N LEU A 3 -1.14 4.33 9.34
CA LEU A 3 -2.10 3.31 9.81
C LEU A 3 -3.41 3.91 10.37
N ARG A 4 -3.30 5.01 11.12
CA ARG A 4 -4.45 5.75 11.66
C ARG A 4 -5.46 6.09 10.56
N HIS A 5 -5.01 6.80 9.53
CA HIS A 5 -5.85 7.26 8.42
C HIS A 5 -6.33 6.10 7.55
N ALA A 6 -5.55 5.02 7.45
CA ALA A 6 -6.02 3.79 6.80
C ALA A 6 -7.22 3.18 7.56
N LEU A 7 -7.18 3.11 8.89
CA LEU A 7 -8.29 2.61 9.70
C LEU A 7 -9.52 3.53 9.60
N LEU A 8 -9.33 4.84 9.67
CA LEU A 8 -10.42 5.81 9.47
C LEU A 8 -11.03 5.68 8.07
N GLY A 9 -10.22 5.56 7.02
CA GLY A 9 -10.69 5.35 5.65
C GLY A 9 -11.52 4.07 5.50
N LEU A 10 -11.11 2.96 6.14
CA LEU A 10 -11.87 1.71 6.12
C LEU A 10 -13.19 1.81 6.89
N LEU A 11 -13.17 2.43 8.07
CA LEU A 11 -14.37 2.62 8.88
C LEU A 11 -15.33 3.65 8.27
N ASN A 12 -14.85 4.53 7.40
CA ASN A 12 -15.68 5.43 6.62
C ASN A 12 -16.53 4.69 5.56
N LEU A 13 -16.18 3.45 5.20
CA LEU A 13 -17.01 2.59 4.34
C LEU A 13 -18.14 1.92 5.14
N GLY A 14 -17.99 1.80 6.45
CA GLY A 14 -19.00 1.26 7.35
C GLY A 14 -18.40 0.61 8.61
N PRO A 15 -19.24 0.30 9.60
CA PRO A 15 -18.80 -0.33 10.84
C PRO A 15 -18.12 -1.67 10.59
N ASN A 16 -17.04 -1.95 11.31
CA ASN A 16 -16.28 -3.18 11.11
C ASN A 16 -15.60 -3.68 12.39
N SER A 17 -15.40 -4.99 12.50
CA SER A 17 -14.70 -5.58 13.63
C SER A 17 -13.19 -5.48 13.45
N GLY A 18 -12.44 -5.35 14.56
CA GLY A 18 -10.98 -5.29 14.50
C GLY A 18 -10.35 -6.49 13.78
N TYR A 19 -10.95 -7.68 13.90
CA TYR A 19 -10.52 -8.88 13.18
C TYR A 19 -10.71 -8.78 11.66
N ALA A 20 -11.88 -8.32 11.22
CA ALA A 20 -12.15 -8.17 9.80
C ALA A 20 -11.34 -7.03 9.17
N LEU A 21 -11.10 -5.93 9.91
CA LEU A 21 -10.12 -4.92 9.52
C LEU A 21 -8.72 -5.53 9.36
N ALA A 22 -8.25 -6.34 10.32
CA ALA A 22 -6.97 -7.03 10.22
C ALA A 22 -6.88 -7.94 8.99
N LYS A 23 -7.96 -8.66 8.65
CA LYS A 23 -8.03 -9.47 7.43
C LYS A 23 -7.91 -8.66 6.16
N LEU A 24 -8.46 -7.44 6.10
CA LEU A 24 -8.30 -6.54 4.95
C LEU A 24 -6.84 -6.10 4.76
N PHE A 25 -6.06 -6.00 5.84
CA PHE A 25 -4.62 -5.74 5.76
C PHE A 25 -3.79 -6.96 5.31
N GLU A 26 -4.33 -8.19 5.42
CA GLU A 26 -3.61 -9.41 5.02
C GLU A 26 -3.68 -9.66 3.51
N ASP A 27 -4.80 -9.36 2.84
CA ASP A 27 -5.03 -9.78 1.44
C ASP A 27 -5.13 -8.62 0.42
N PRO A 28 -6.20 -7.79 0.35
CA PRO A 28 -6.30 -6.80 -0.73
C PRO A 28 -5.39 -5.58 -0.51
N LEU A 29 -5.28 -5.11 0.73
CA LEU A 29 -4.52 -3.91 1.04
C LEU A 29 -3.03 -4.20 1.22
N ARG A 30 -2.62 -5.45 1.47
CA ARG A 30 -1.19 -5.80 1.58
C ARG A 30 -0.41 -5.45 0.32
N GLN A 31 -1.06 -5.59 -0.83
CA GLN A 31 -0.48 -5.24 -2.12
C GLN A 31 -0.36 -3.71 -2.29
N ILE A 32 -1.25 -2.92 -1.68
CA ILE A 32 -1.29 -1.47 -1.85
C ILE A 32 -0.47 -0.77 -0.76
N TRP A 33 -0.38 -1.39 0.41
CA TRP A 33 0.12 -0.77 1.62
C TRP A 33 0.76 -1.80 2.55
N ASN A 34 2.02 -1.57 2.89
CA ASN A 34 2.83 -2.46 3.73
C ASN A 34 2.59 -2.19 5.23
N ALA A 35 1.34 -2.37 5.70
CA ALA A 35 0.97 -2.16 7.09
C ALA A 35 1.24 -3.44 7.85
N ARG A 36 1.97 -3.32 8.96
CA ARG A 36 2.22 -4.47 9.83
C ARG A 36 0.99 -4.67 10.72
N SER A 37 0.28 -5.78 10.52
CA SER A 37 -0.99 -6.12 11.18
C SER A 37 -0.95 -6.06 12.72
N HIS A 38 0.22 -6.25 13.34
CA HIS A 38 0.39 -6.21 14.80
C HIS A 38 0.15 -4.83 15.44
N GLN A 39 0.21 -3.74 14.67
CA GLN A 39 -0.02 -2.38 15.21
C GLN A 39 -1.50 -1.97 15.19
N LEU A 40 -2.39 -2.79 14.62
CA LEU A 40 -3.79 -2.43 14.38
C LEU A 40 -4.59 -2.24 15.68
N TYR A 41 -4.55 -3.22 16.60
CA TYR A 41 -5.37 -3.17 17.81
C TYR A 41 -4.96 -2.04 18.77
N PRO A 42 -3.65 -1.80 19.01
CA PRO A 42 -3.23 -0.61 19.76
C PRO A 42 -3.68 0.69 19.09
N GLU A 43 -3.65 0.78 17.76
CA GLU A 43 -4.07 1.98 17.03
C GLU A 43 -5.59 2.20 17.11
N LEU A 44 -6.41 1.13 17.03
CA LEU A 44 -7.87 1.23 17.25
C LEU A 44 -8.20 1.72 18.66
N ALA A 45 -7.48 1.23 19.67
CA ALA A 45 -7.67 1.71 21.05
C ALA A 45 -7.32 3.19 21.19
N ARG A 46 -6.25 3.65 20.52
CA ARG A 46 -5.88 5.08 20.49
C ARG A 46 -6.93 5.92 19.78
N LEU A 47 -7.39 5.49 18.60
CA LEU A 47 -8.45 6.17 17.87
C LEU A 47 -9.74 6.31 18.71
N ALA A 48 -10.07 5.30 19.50
CA ALA A 48 -11.23 5.36 20.40
C ALA A 48 -11.00 6.33 21.56
N ALA A 49 -9.80 6.31 22.16
CA ALA A 49 -9.43 7.25 23.21
C ALA A 49 -9.39 8.71 22.71
N ASP A 50 -9.01 8.92 21.45
CA ASP A 50 -8.97 10.23 20.79
C ASP A 50 -10.37 10.68 20.30
N GLY A 51 -11.42 9.86 20.45
CA GLY A 51 -12.79 10.18 20.03
C GLY A 51 -13.03 10.12 18.53
N HIS A 52 -12.11 9.52 17.75
CA HIS A 52 -12.23 9.40 16.30
C HIS A 52 -13.03 8.16 15.85
N VAL A 53 -13.17 7.16 16.73
CA VAL A 53 -13.98 5.97 16.49
C VAL A 53 -14.73 5.56 17.75
N ASP A 54 -15.92 4.97 17.58
CA ASP A 54 -16.74 4.43 18.66
C ASP A 54 -16.89 2.91 18.56
N VAL A 55 -17.14 2.26 19.68
CA VAL A 55 -17.51 0.84 19.74
C VAL A 55 -19.03 0.73 19.76
N VAL A 56 -19.59 0.22 18.66
CA VAL A 56 -21.06 0.09 18.49
C VAL A 56 -21.59 -1.28 18.91
N GLU A 57 -20.73 -2.28 19.00
CA GLU A 57 -21.09 -3.62 19.44
C GLU A 57 -19.93 -4.27 20.20
N GLU A 58 -20.25 -4.85 21.37
CA GLU A 58 -19.35 -5.74 22.10
C GLU A 58 -19.93 -7.16 22.10
N GLY A 59 -19.29 -8.05 21.35
CA GLY A 59 -19.63 -9.46 21.25
C GLY A 59 -18.87 -10.34 22.25
N ALA A 60 -19.15 -11.64 22.19
CA ALA A 60 -18.48 -12.64 23.02
C ALA A 60 -16.94 -12.61 22.82
N ARG A 61 -16.20 -12.89 23.91
CA ARG A 61 -14.72 -12.94 23.93
C ARG A 61 -14.04 -11.60 23.60
N GLY A 62 -14.69 -10.47 23.89
CA GLY A 62 -14.11 -9.13 23.69
C GLY A 62 -14.04 -8.69 22.23
N LYS A 63 -14.86 -9.29 21.35
CA LYS A 63 -14.99 -8.82 19.96
C LYS A 63 -15.65 -7.45 19.96
N ARG A 64 -14.99 -6.45 19.36
CA ARG A 64 -15.53 -5.09 19.20
C ARG A 64 -15.78 -4.76 17.75
N VAL A 65 -16.92 -4.15 17.47
CA VAL A 65 -17.24 -3.51 16.19
C VAL A 65 -17.05 -2.00 16.36
N TYR A 66 -16.22 -1.44 15.49
CA TYR A 66 -15.88 -0.03 15.49
C TYR A 66 -16.65 0.71 14.40
N THR A 67 -16.99 1.98 14.63
CA THR A 67 -17.48 2.91 13.60
C THR A 67 -16.69 4.22 13.69
N ILE A 68 -16.56 4.94 12.58
CA ILE A 68 -15.97 6.28 12.58
C ILE A 68 -16.96 7.30 13.15
N THR A 69 -16.47 8.24 13.98
CA THR A 69 -17.24 9.38 14.49
C THR A 69 -17.22 10.57 13.51
N GLU A 70 -17.92 11.65 13.82
CA GLU A 70 -17.84 12.87 13.00
C GLU A 70 -16.45 13.52 13.12
N GLU A 71 -15.86 13.52 14.32
CA GLU A 71 -14.50 13.97 14.58
C GLU A 71 -13.48 13.12 13.80
N GLY A 72 -13.68 11.80 13.73
CA GLY A 72 -12.84 10.91 12.92
C GLY A 72 -12.95 11.21 11.42
N ARG A 73 -14.14 11.55 10.92
CA ARG A 73 -14.32 11.99 9.52
C ARG A 73 -13.65 13.32 9.25
N ALA A 74 -13.75 14.26 10.19
CA ALA A 74 -13.08 15.56 10.10
C ALA A 74 -11.55 15.40 10.08
N GLU A 75 -10.98 14.56 10.95
CA GLU A 75 -9.55 14.23 10.94
C GLU A 75 -9.12 13.59 9.61
N LEU A 76 -9.88 12.63 9.10
CA LEU A 76 -9.58 12.00 7.81
C LEU A 76 -9.58 13.02 6.67
N ARG A 77 -10.57 13.92 6.66
CA ARG A 77 -10.63 15.01 5.67
C ARG A 77 -9.45 15.96 5.82
N HIS A 78 -9.14 16.40 7.04
CA HIS A 78 -8.02 17.28 7.34
C HIS A 78 -6.71 16.71 6.80
N TRP A 79 -6.46 15.43 7.06
CA TRP A 79 -5.28 14.74 6.57
C TRP A 79 -5.20 14.66 5.04
N LEU A 80 -6.33 14.51 4.35
CA LEU A 80 -6.37 14.41 2.89
C LEU A 80 -6.31 15.77 2.17
N VAL A 81 -6.72 16.85 2.83
CA VAL A 81 -6.91 18.16 2.18
C VAL A 81 -5.87 19.19 2.64
N ASP A 82 -5.57 19.23 3.93
CA ASP A 82 -4.79 20.33 4.54
C ASP A 82 -3.37 19.91 4.91
N VAL A 83 -3.12 18.61 5.12
CA VAL A 83 -1.79 18.08 5.46
C VAL A 83 -1.00 17.82 4.18
N GLU A 84 0.12 18.53 4.02
CA GLU A 84 1.02 18.31 2.88
C GLU A 84 1.58 16.87 2.90
N PRO A 85 1.44 16.10 1.80
CA PRO A 85 2.00 14.76 1.74
C PRO A 85 3.52 14.75 1.88
N ASP A 86 4.04 13.88 2.75
CA ASP A 86 5.48 13.61 2.81
C ASP A 86 5.91 12.86 1.55
N ARG A 87 6.72 13.52 0.72
CA ARG A 87 7.28 12.97 -0.52
C ARG A 87 8.73 12.51 -0.35
N THR A 88 9.22 12.41 0.89
CA THR A 88 10.57 11.94 1.18
C THR A 88 10.70 10.46 0.83
N MET A 89 11.37 10.18 -0.28
CA MET A 89 11.55 8.82 -0.77
C MET A 89 12.87 8.23 -0.27
N ARG A 90 12.82 7.49 0.84
CA ARG A 90 13.89 6.57 1.25
C ARG A 90 13.65 5.21 0.62
N SER A 91 14.29 4.93 -0.51
CA SER A 91 14.11 3.67 -1.23
C SER A 91 15.44 2.91 -1.39
N GLU A 92 15.44 1.67 -0.92
CA GLU A 92 16.54 0.72 -1.08
C GLU A 92 16.86 0.52 -2.56
N THR A 93 15.86 0.59 -3.44
CA THR A 93 16.03 0.46 -4.89
C THR A 93 16.97 1.51 -5.46
N TYR A 94 16.89 2.78 -5.03
CA TYR A 94 17.83 3.80 -5.49
C TYR A 94 19.26 3.54 -5.03
N LEU A 95 19.42 3.12 -3.78
CA LEU A 95 20.74 2.74 -3.26
C LEU A 95 21.31 1.55 -4.03
N ARG A 96 20.50 0.51 -4.27
CA ARG A 96 20.89 -0.66 -5.06
C ARG A 96 21.21 -0.30 -6.50
N ALA A 97 20.41 0.56 -7.14
CA ALA A 97 20.65 1.03 -8.49
C ALA A 97 22.02 1.71 -8.64
N TRP A 98 22.37 2.57 -7.68
CA TRP A 98 23.69 3.19 -7.63
C TRP A 98 24.79 2.13 -7.45
N LEU A 99 24.63 1.24 -6.45
CA LEU A 99 25.59 0.18 -6.13
C LEU A 99 25.78 -0.85 -7.25
N LEU A 100 24.73 -1.18 -8.02
CA LEU A 100 24.81 -2.10 -9.16
C LEU A 100 25.86 -1.68 -10.18
N SER A 101 26.05 -0.36 -10.34
CA SER A 101 26.98 0.19 -11.32
C SER A 101 28.43 0.31 -10.82
N ILE A 102 28.68 0.17 -9.51
CA ILE A 102 30.00 0.40 -8.90
C ILE A 102 30.54 -0.78 -8.09
N ALA A 103 29.68 -1.71 -7.65
CA ALA A 103 30.05 -2.77 -6.71
C ALA A 103 29.99 -4.18 -7.31
N LEU A 104 29.37 -4.36 -8.48
CA LEU A 104 29.18 -5.67 -9.12
C LEU A 104 29.89 -5.76 -10.46
N SER A 105 30.23 -7.00 -10.85
CA SER A 105 30.59 -7.32 -12.22
C SER A 105 29.41 -7.09 -13.17
N ARG A 106 29.70 -6.95 -14.47
CA ARG A 106 28.67 -6.81 -15.51
C ARG A 106 27.65 -7.95 -15.43
N ASP A 107 28.12 -9.19 -15.33
CA ASP A 107 27.26 -10.37 -15.37
C ASP A 107 26.41 -10.51 -14.09
N ASP A 108 26.98 -10.17 -12.92
CA ASP A 108 26.21 -10.15 -11.66
C ASP A 108 25.15 -9.06 -11.67
N ALA A 109 25.47 -7.87 -12.19
CA ALA A 109 24.51 -6.78 -12.30
C ALA A 109 23.35 -7.13 -13.24
N LEU A 110 23.63 -7.79 -14.37
CA LEU A 110 22.60 -8.30 -15.28
C LEU A 110 21.74 -9.38 -14.61
N CYS A 111 22.35 -10.33 -13.91
CA CYS A 111 21.63 -11.37 -13.17
C CYS A 111 20.66 -10.78 -12.12
N VAL A 112 21.06 -9.72 -11.41
CA VAL A 112 20.19 -9.03 -10.47
C VAL A 112 19.03 -8.33 -11.19
N LEU A 113 19.30 -7.62 -12.29
CA LEU A 113 18.27 -6.92 -13.05
C LEU A 113 17.28 -7.88 -13.70
N ASP A 114 17.72 -9.03 -14.21
CA ASP A 114 16.82 -10.05 -14.79
C ASP A 114 15.85 -10.59 -13.75
N LYS A 115 16.33 -10.86 -12.53
CA LYS A 115 15.48 -11.28 -11.41
C LYS A 115 14.47 -10.20 -11.03
N ASP A 116 14.91 -8.95 -10.99
CA ASP A 116 14.05 -7.81 -10.67
C ASP A 116 12.97 -7.58 -11.74
N ILE A 117 13.34 -7.65 -13.02
CA ILE A 117 12.43 -7.57 -14.17
C ILE A 117 11.37 -8.68 -14.09
N ALA A 118 11.77 -9.92 -13.81
CA ALA A 118 10.84 -11.04 -13.66
C ALA A 118 9.85 -10.81 -12.50
N ALA A 119 10.34 -10.33 -11.35
CA ALA A 119 9.50 -10.00 -10.20
C ALA A 119 8.53 -8.85 -10.50
N LEU A 120 8.98 -7.80 -11.18
CA LEU A 120 8.16 -6.65 -11.57
C LEU A 120 7.08 -7.03 -12.59
N ARG A 121 7.37 -7.92 -13.54
CA ARG A 121 6.36 -8.47 -14.47
C ARG A 121 5.28 -9.26 -13.74
N ALA A 122 5.67 -10.18 -12.87
CA ALA A 122 4.72 -10.94 -12.06
C ALA A 122 3.86 -10.02 -11.16
N ARG A 123 4.49 -8.98 -10.60
CA ARG A 123 3.79 -7.96 -9.80
C ARG A 123 2.76 -7.21 -10.63
N ARG A 124 3.15 -6.76 -11.82
CA ARG A 124 2.29 -6.05 -12.77
C ARG A 124 1.06 -6.88 -13.16
N GLU A 125 1.26 -8.15 -13.51
CA GLU A 125 0.18 -9.10 -13.80
C GLU A 125 -0.78 -9.25 -12.62
N GLY A 126 -0.25 -9.36 -11.40
CA GLY A 126 -1.06 -9.39 -10.19
C GLY A 126 -1.93 -8.14 -10.01
N ILE A 127 -1.39 -6.94 -10.30
CA ILE A 127 -2.15 -5.68 -10.21
C ILE A 127 -3.25 -5.63 -11.27
N LEU A 128 -2.94 -6.01 -12.53
CA LEU A 128 -3.93 -6.04 -13.61
C LEU A 128 -5.07 -7.01 -13.30
N SER A 129 -4.75 -8.18 -12.76
CA SER A 129 -5.75 -9.17 -12.34
C SER A 129 -6.67 -8.63 -11.24
N VAL A 130 -6.15 -7.83 -10.30
CA VAL A 130 -6.98 -7.13 -9.31
C VAL A 130 -7.84 -6.06 -9.98
N LEU A 131 -7.27 -5.27 -10.90
CA LEU A 131 -8.00 -4.21 -11.62
C LEU A 131 -9.19 -4.79 -12.38
N GLU A 132 -9.01 -5.88 -13.11
CA GLU A 132 -10.06 -6.59 -13.85
C GLU A 132 -11.19 -7.06 -12.94
N ARG A 133 -10.86 -7.69 -11.80
CA ARG A 133 -11.87 -8.10 -10.80
C ARG A 133 -12.59 -6.91 -10.17
N SER A 134 -11.86 -5.81 -9.97
CA SER A 134 -12.36 -4.60 -9.33
C SER A 134 -13.27 -3.80 -10.26
N ALA A 135 -13.05 -3.83 -11.58
CA ALA A 135 -13.81 -3.06 -12.57
C ALA A 135 -15.33 -3.33 -12.55
N ALA A 136 -15.75 -4.49 -12.04
CA ALA A 136 -17.16 -4.88 -11.91
C ALA A 136 -17.83 -4.38 -10.60
N ILE A 137 -17.08 -3.73 -9.70
CA ILE A 137 -17.54 -3.32 -8.36
C ILE A 137 -17.66 -1.78 -8.31
N SER A 138 -18.57 -1.26 -7.48
CA SER A 138 -18.71 0.18 -7.24
C SER A 138 -17.51 0.75 -6.44
N PRO A 139 -17.16 2.04 -6.57
CA PRO A 139 -16.12 2.67 -5.75
C PRO A 139 -16.30 2.41 -4.24
N PRO A 140 -15.19 2.30 -3.48
CA PRO A 140 -13.80 2.53 -3.88
C PRO A 140 -13.12 1.34 -4.56
N TYR A 141 -13.82 0.21 -4.72
CA TYR A 141 -13.27 -1.03 -5.26
C TYR A 141 -13.49 -1.18 -6.78
N GLY A 142 -13.84 -0.08 -7.46
CA GLY A 142 -14.21 -0.02 -8.87
C GLY A 142 -13.13 0.52 -9.82
N PRO A 143 -13.48 0.83 -11.08
CA PRO A 143 -12.56 1.34 -12.12
C PRO A 143 -11.92 2.70 -11.79
N HIS A 144 -12.35 3.36 -10.72
CA HIS A 144 -11.77 4.61 -10.20
C HIS A 144 -10.92 4.41 -8.93
N ASN A 145 -10.45 3.19 -8.66
CA ASN A 145 -9.54 2.96 -7.55
C ASN A 145 -8.17 3.58 -7.83
N LEU A 146 -7.99 4.83 -7.36
CA LEU A 146 -6.78 5.63 -7.57
C LEU A 146 -5.50 4.94 -7.04
N SER A 147 -5.63 4.09 -6.01
CA SER A 147 -4.48 3.39 -5.44
C SER A 147 -3.96 2.26 -6.35
N ILE A 148 -4.86 1.57 -7.07
CA ILE A 148 -4.49 0.51 -8.01
C ILE A 148 -3.86 1.11 -9.27
N ASP A 149 -4.45 2.18 -9.82
CA ASP A 149 -3.87 2.92 -10.95
C ASP A 149 -2.46 3.44 -10.62
N LEU A 150 -2.29 4.09 -9.46
CA LEU A 150 -0.96 4.54 -9.01
C LEU A 150 0.03 3.39 -8.88
N SER A 151 -0.40 2.26 -8.31
CA SER A 151 0.45 1.07 -8.15
C SER A 151 0.91 0.50 -9.51
N LEU A 152 0.01 0.46 -10.49
CA LEU A 152 0.33 0.00 -11.85
C LEU A 152 1.35 0.94 -12.50
N ARG A 153 1.13 2.26 -12.45
CA ARG A 153 2.04 3.26 -13.03
C ARG A 153 3.44 3.21 -12.43
N LEU A 154 3.54 3.08 -11.10
CA LEU A 154 4.82 2.94 -10.41
C LEU A 154 5.54 1.64 -10.80
N THR A 155 4.79 0.54 -10.94
CA THR A 155 5.34 -0.75 -11.36
C THR A 155 5.85 -0.69 -12.80
N ASP A 156 5.08 -0.08 -13.71
CA ASP A 156 5.47 0.10 -15.12
C ASP A 156 6.70 0.99 -15.26
N ALA A 157 6.78 2.09 -14.50
CA ALA A 157 7.94 2.95 -14.49
C ALA A 157 9.21 2.22 -14.01
N MET A 158 9.10 1.41 -12.96
CA MET A 158 10.23 0.63 -12.44
C MET A 158 10.65 -0.47 -13.43
N LEU A 159 9.69 -1.19 -14.01
CA LEU A 159 9.97 -2.23 -15.01
C LEU A 159 10.69 -1.64 -16.22
N GLY A 160 10.18 -0.53 -16.77
CA GLY A 160 10.81 0.16 -17.89
C GLY A 160 12.22 0.66 -17.56
N TRP A 161 12.44 1.14 -16.33
CA TRP A 161 13.77 1.51 -15.86
C TRP A 161 14.72 0.30 -15.76
N SER A 162 14.29 -0.81 -15.17
CA SER A 162 15.14 -2.01 -15.00
C SER A 162 15.55 -2.62 -16.35
N GLU A 163 14.62 -2.68 -17.32
CA GLU A 163 14.90 -3.15 -18.68
C GLU A 163 15.91 -2.25 -19.41
N GLU A 164 15.78 -0.93 -19.25
CA GLU A 164 16.72 0.03 -19.83
C GLU A 164 18.09 -0.02 -19.15
N ALA A 165 18.14 -0.17 -17.84
CA ALA A 165 19.38 -0.36 -17.09
C ALA A 165 20.13 -1.62 -17.55
N ALA A 166 19.42 -2.73 -17.77
CA ALA A 166 20.00 -3.98 -18.26
C ALA A 166 20.61 -3.79 -19.66
N ARG A 167 19.90 -3.12 -20.59
CA ARG A 167 20.44 -2.78 -21.91
C ARG A 167 21.71 -1.93 -21.83
N ARG A 168 21.73 -0.92 -20.96
CA ARG A 168 22.90 -0.03 -20.77
C ARG A 168 24.10 -0.77 -20.23
N ILE A 169 23.92 -1.67 -19.25
CA ILE A 169 25.00 -2.48 -18.69
C ILE A 169 25.50 -3.51 -19.70
N ALA A 170 24.59 -4.14 -20.44
CA ALA A 170 24.94 -5.11 -21.48
C ALA A 170 25.79 -4.48 -22.60
N GLY A 171 25.54 -3.22 -22.95
CA GLY A 171 26.29 -2.46 -23.96
C GLY A 171 27.60 -1.85 -23.48
N ARG A 172 28.00 -1.99 -22.21
CA ARG A 172 29.33 -1.55 -21.74
C ARG A 172 30.41 -2.54 -22.22
N PRO A 173 31.57 -2.04 -22.68
CA PRO A 173 32.70 -2.87 -23.03
C PRO A 173 33.29 -3.60 -21.81
#